data_AF-K1U1H0-F1
#
_entry.id   AF-K1U1H0-F1
#
_cell.length_a   1.000
_cell.length_b   1.000
_cell.length_c   1.000
_cell.angle_alpha   90.00
_cell.angle_beta   90.00
_cell.angle_gamma   90.00
#
_symmetry.space_group_name_H-M   'P 1'
#
loop_
_entity.id
_entity.type
_entity.pdbx_description
1 polymer ?
#
loop_
_entity_poly.entity_id
_entity_poly.type
_entity_poly.pdbx_seq_one_letter_code
_entity_poly.pdbx_strand_id
1 'polypeptide(L)' 'MDNFIFHNPTRLIFGKGMIAQLSQQIPADKRIMITFGGGSVKTNGVYEQVIQALEGRD' A
#
# COMPACT_ATOMS: atom_id res chain seq x y z
N MET A 1 28.99 -8.88 18.80
CA MET A 1 27.92 -7.97 18.30
C MET A 1 28.56 -6.62 18.22
N ASP A 2 28.62 -6.05 17.02
CA ASP A 2 29.39 -4.83 16.76
C ASP A 2 28.49 -3.61 16.81
N ASN A 3 29.11 -2.44 17.01
CA ASN A 3 28.38 -1.18 16.99
C ASN A 3 27.82 -0.92 15.59
N PHE A 4 26.51 -0.66 15.51
CA PHE A 4 25.87 -0.26 14.26
C PHE A 4 24.85 0.86 14.49
N ILE A 5 24.59 1.61 13.42
CA ILE A 5 23.45 2.52 13.31
C ILE A 5 22.48 1.90 12.31
N PHE A 6 21.25 1.68 12.72
CA PHE A 6 20.19 1.14 11.87
C PHE A 6 19.14 2.20 11.61
N HIS A 7 18.78 2.37 10.35
CA HIS A 7 17.74 3.28 9.90
C HIS A 7 16.76 2.53 9.00
N ASN A 8 15.51 2.46 9.44
CA ASN A 8 14.40 1.94 8.65
C ASN A 8 13.28 3.00 8.61
N PRO A 9 13.25 3.84 7.56
CA PRO A 9 12.28 4.93 7.47
C PRO A 9 10.89 4.47 7.02
N THR A 10 10.75 3.22 6.58
CA THR A 10 9.50 2.70 6.03
C THR A 10 8.44 2.61 7.14
N ARG A 11 7.34 3.35 6.94
CA ARG A 11 6.18 3.25 7.83
C ARG A 11 5.49 1.90 7.63
N LEU A 12 5.38 1.12 8.70
CA LEU A 12 4.65 -0.14 8.72
C LEU A 12 3.21 0.13 9.15
N ILE A 13 2.24 -0.17 8.27
CA ILE A 13 0.81 -0.13 8.58
C ILE A 13 0.34 -1.57 8.66
N PHE A 14 0.13 -2.07 9.88
CA PHE A 14 -0.03 -3.49 10.15
C PHE A 14 -1.35 -3.79 10.87
N GLY A 15 -2.03 -4.86 10.45
CA GLY A 15 -3.27 -5.33 11.04
C GLY A 15 -4.35 -5.64 10.00
N LYS A 16 -5.37 -6.39 10.42
CA LYS A 16 -6.53 -6.71 9.57
C LYS A 16 -7.28 -5.42 9.19
N GLY A 17 -7.58 -5.24 7.90
CA GLY A 17 -8.34 -4.08 7.40
C GLY A 17 -7.54 -2.79 7.22
N MET A 18 -6.23 -2.80 7.48
CA MET A 18 -5.39 -1.59 7.38
C MET A 18 -5.25 -1.02 5.97
N ILE A 19 -5.64 -1.76 4.93
CA ILE A 19 -5.66 -1.25 3.55
C ILE A 19 -6.52 0.01 3.39
N ALA A 20 -7.53 0.22 4.25
CA ALA A 20 -8.36 1.43 4.27
C ALA A 20 -7.56 2.73 4.56
N GLN A 21 -6.34 2.62 5.11
CA GLN A 21 -5.45 3.76 5.38
C GLN A 21 -4.68 4.21 4.13
N LEU A 22 -4.72 3.45 3.03
CA LEU A 22 -3.83 3.62 1.88
C LEU A 22 -3.91 5.02 1.28
N SER A 23 -5.10 5.56 1.04
CA SER A 23 -5.28 6.89 0.45
C SER A 23 -4.66 8.00 1.30
N GLN A 24 -4.65 7.86 2.63
CA GLN A 24 -4.06 8.84 3.55
C GLN A 24 -2.52 8.89 3.44
N GLN A 25 -1.90 7.88 2.85
CA GLN A 25 -0.44 7.80 2.68
C GLN A 25 0.04 8.32 1.32
N ILE A 26 -0.89 8.66 0.42
CA ILE A 26 -0.58 9.13 -0.93
C ILE A 26 -1.06 10.58 -1.04
N PRO A 27 -0.21 11.54 -1.47
CA PRO A 27 -0.65 12.91 -1.72
C PRO A 27 -1.78 12.94 -2.78
N ALA A 28 -2.75 13.84 -2.60
CA ALA A 28 -3.95 13.88 -3.44
C ALA A 28 -3.71 14.36 -4.88
N ASP A 29 -2.58 15.01 -5.14
CA ASP A 29 -2.20 15.58 -6.44
C ASP A 29 -1.39 14.62 -7.32
N LYS A 30 -1.34 13.32 -6.98
CA LYS A 30 -0.49 12.34 -7.66
C LYS A 30 -1.32 11.31 -8.43
N ARG A 31 -0.95 11.13 -9.68
CA ARG A 31 -1.39 10.03 -10.52
C ARG A 31 -0.79 8.71 -10.03
N ILE A 32 -1.62 7.68 -9.88
CA ILE A 32 -1.23 6.40 -9.29
C ILE A 32 -1.04 5.35 -10.38
N MET A 33 0.07 4.60 -10.34
CA MET A 33 0.29 3.39 -11.13
C MET A 33 0.35 2.17 -10.21
N ILE A 34 -0.60 1.24 -10.38
CA ILE A 34 -0.65 0.00 -9.62
C ILE A 34 0.11 -1.08 -10.40
N THR A 35 1.10 -1.69 -9.77
CA THR A 35 1.88 -2.80 -10.34
C THR A 35 1.63 -4.09 -9.57
N PHE A 36 1.50 -5.21 -10.29
CA PHE A 36 1.37 -6.55 -9.71
C PHE A 36 1.86 -7.60 -10.71
N GLY A 37 2.18 -8.80 -10.21
CA GLY A 37 2.69 -9.91 -11.03
C GLY A 37 1.60 -10.69 -11.76
N GLY A 38 1.64 -12.02 -11.71
CA GLY A 38 0.79 -12.95 -12.48
C GLY A 38 -0.72 -12.93 -12.19
N GLY A 39 -1.24 -11.93 -11.48
CA GLY A 39 -2.68 -11.68 -11.34
C GLY A 39 -3.37 -12.36 -10.16
N SER A 40 -2.65 -13.09 -9.29
CA SER A 40 -3.25 -13.72 -8.10
C SER A 40 -3.98 -12.73 -7.18
N VAL A 41 -3.54 -11.47 -7.16
CA VAL A 41 -4.17 -10.37 -6.42
C VAL A 41 -5.61 -10.07 -6.87
N LYS A 42 -5.97 -10.41 -8.12
CA LYS A 42 -7.35 -10.28 -8.62
C LYS A 42 -8.21 -11.47 -8.20
N THR A 43 -7.62 -12.68 -8.17
CA THR A 43 -8.34 -13.90 -7.77
C THR A 43 -8.68 -13.90 -6.28
N ASN A 44 -7.82 -13.34 -5.44
CA ASN A 44 -7.98 -13.34 -3.99
C ASN A 44 -8.64 -12.06 -3.41
N GLY A 45 -9.11 -11.14 -4.27
CA GLY A 45 -9.81 -9.93 -3.83
C GLY A 45 -8.92 -8.79 -3.32
N VAL A 46 -7.59 -8.92 -3.38
CA VAL A 46 -6.66 -7.88 -2.90
C VAL A 46 -6.64 -6.67 -3.84
N TYR A 47 -6.69 -6.91 -5.15
CA TYR A 47 -6.73 -5.85 -6.14
C TYR A 47 -7.99 -4.98 -5.95
N GLU A 48 -9.13 -5.61 -5.73
CA GLU A 48 -10.41 -4.95 -5.49
C GLU A 48 -10.35 -4.10 -4.21
N GLN A 49 -9.74 -4.61 -3.14
CA GLN A 49 -9.52 -3.84 -1.91
C GLN A 49 -8.62 -2.61 -2.13
N VAL A 50 -7.58 -2.73 -2.97
CA VAL A 50 -6.70 -1.60 -3.32
C VAL A 50 -7.45 -0.54 -4.11
N ILE A 51 -8.21 -0.94 -5.13
CA ILE A 51 -9.01 -0.02 -5.95
C ILE A 51 -10.04 0.70 -5.09
N GLN A 52 -10.75 -0.02 -4.23
CA GLN A 52 -11.72 0.57 -3.31
C GLN A 52 -11.07 1.55 -2.33
N ALA A 53 -9.90 1.22 -1.79
CA ALA A 53 -9.18 2.11 -0.88
C ALA A 53 -8.65 3.38 -1.57
N LEU A 54 -8.56 3.38 -2.91
CA LEU A 54 -8.10 4.49 -3.74
C LEU A 54 -9.23 5.18 -4.51
N GLU A 55 -10.50 4.85 -4.23
CA GLU A 55 -11.64 5.48 -4.90
C GLU A 55 -11.58 7.02 -4.76
N GLY A 56 -11.78 7.72 -5.88
CA GLY A 56 -11.66 9.19 -5.95
C GLY A 56 -10.22 9.72 -6.06
N ARG A 57 -9.23 8.85 -6.30
CA ARG A 57 -7.84 9.23 -6.65
C ARG A 57 -7.56 8.89 -8.12
N ASP A 58 -7.55 9.89 -8.99
CA ASP A 58 -7.26 9.76 -10.44
C ASP A 58 -5.78 10.07 -10.79
#